data_AF-A0A1Z5SK14-F1
#
_entry.id   AF-A0A1Z5SK14-F1
#
_cell.length_a   1.000
_cell.length_b   1.000
_cell.length_c   1.000
_cell.angle_alpha   90.00
_cell.angle_beta   90.00
_cell.angle_gamma   90.00
#
_symmetry.space_group_name_H-M   'P 1'
#
loop_
_entity.id
_entity.type
_entity.pdbx_description
1 polymer ?
#
loop_
_entity_poly.entity_id
_entity_poly.type
_entity_poly.pdbx_seq_one_letter_code
_entity_poly.pdbx_strand_id
1 'polypeptide(L)'
;MRSLGLIIVLTALLLQSCGSDSPNRGKPIVLGDPATIVTETDSQYLQDFVADIKPIQPVVPTQTDTTPVQTQATQELPQQTAQPKKEEPKQEPKAAPAPKGNGLKVEFKEITVLIPNIGTRTYKQQDTKKANGATYEITSGTLVGNKIQTGGGMVTKVSQRYQTVIAVKNEMGTLMLESLNRTTDWQTLKGSNNTYNITGLDSRQLQFIKASPAAIKNAVTRSARNKRMSRATEQKWLKAVSRVRNANDKPLVIMLRSVMWKIEGKDANGKPYQKQIRIDIPLK
;
A
#
# COMPACT_ATOMS: atom_id res chain seq x y z
N MET A 1 62.12 69.08 13.47
CA MET A 1 62.35 67.61 13.48
C MET A 1 61.04 66.89 13.80
N ARG A 2 60.30 66.42 12.79
CA ARG A 2 59.03 65.67 12.96
C ARG A 2 58.79 64.76 11.73
N SER A 3 59.50 63.64 11.62
CA SER A 3 59.35 62.70 10.49
C SER A 3 59.90 61.28 10.70
N LEU A 4 60.08 60.82 11.96
CA LEU A 4 60.58 59.45 12.23
C LEU A 4 59.52 58.43 12.66
N GLY A 5 58.36 58.87 13.15
CA GLY A 5 57.34 57.98 13.71
C GLY A 5 56.49 57.20 12.70
N LEU A 6 56.45 57.63 11.42
CA LEU A 6 55.53 57.05 10.43
C LEU A 6 56.08 55.78 9.75
N ILE A 7 57.40 55.59 9.73
CA ILE A 7 58.06 54.50 8.98
C ILE A 7 57.96 53.16 9.73
N ILE A 8 58.00 53.17 11.07
CA ILE A 8 58.01 51.96 11.90
C ILE A 8 56.66 51.23 11.90
N VAL A 9 55.54 51.94 11.70
CA VAL A 9 54.21 51.33 11.68
C VAL A 9 53.93 50.59 10.37
N LEU A 10 54.55 51.01 9.26
CA LEU A 10 54.31 50.40 7.94
C LEU A 10 55.07 49.09 7.74
N THR A 11 56.22 48.90 8.39
CA THR A 11 57.01 47.65 8.31
C THR A 11 56.40 46.48 9.07
N ALA A 12 55.56 46.73 10.09
CA ALA A 12 54.91 45.68 10.87
C ALA A 12 53.78 44.96 10.12
N LEU A 13 53.22 45.58 9.07
CA LEU A 13 52.07 45.06 8.31
C LEU A 13 52.45 44.10 7.17
N LEU A 14 53.74 43.96 6.83
CA LEU A 14 54.22 43.15 5.70
C LEU A 14 54.72 41.74 6.09
N LEU A 15 54.70 41.37 7.37
CA LEU A 15 55.22 40.08 7.88
C LEU A 15 54.14 39.03 8.19
N GLN A 16 52.86 39.28 7.89
CA GLN A 16 51.78 38.30 8.08
C GLN A 16 51.41 37.48 6.82
N SER A 17 52.23 37.52 5.76
CA SER A 17 51.94 36.85 4.48
C SER A 17 52.90 35.69 4.15
N CYS A 18 52.92 34.65 4.98
CA CYS A 18 53.11 33.24 4.56
C CYS A 18 52.99 32.31 5.77
N GLY A 19 51.89 31.56 5.87
CA GLY A 19 51.62 30.74 7.05
C GLY A 19 50.37 29.88 6.95
N SER A 20 50.25 29.05 5.92
CA SER A 20 49.29 27.94 5.90
C SER A 20 49.72 26.81 4.96
N ASP A 21 50.50 25.88 5.53
CA ASP A 21 50.56 24.52 5.00
C ASP A 21 49.14 23.96 4.90
N SER A 22 48.77 23.48 3.71
CA SER A 22 47.44 22.95 3.43
C SER A 22 47.51 21.47 3.00
N PRO A 23 47.70 20.54 3.96
CA PRO A 23 47.71 19.10 3.68
C PRO A 23 46.27 18.58 3.47
N ASN A 24 45.65 18.94 2.35
CA ASN A 24 44.38 18.35 1.90
C ASN A 24 44.23 18.35 0.37
N ARG A 25 45.31 18.04 -0.36
CA ARG A 25 45.20 17.51 -1.73
C ARG A 25 44.84 16.03 -1.65
N GLY A 26 43.69 15.65 -2.21
CA GLY A 26 43.37 14.25 -2.50
C GLY A 26 42.74 13.44 -1.36
N LYS A 27 41.59 13.88 -0.82
CA LYS A 27 40.60 12.89 -0.38
C LYS A 27 39.97 12.27 -1.64
N PRO A 28 39.90 10.93 -1.77
CA PRO A 28 39.25 10.30 -2.92
C PRO A 28 37.82 10.78 -3.09
N ILE A 29 37.37 10.95 -4.34
CA ILE A 29 35.95 11.15 -4.64
C ILE A 29 35.24 9.83 -4.31
N VAL A 30 34.56 9.79 -3.17
CA VAL A 30 33.73 8.65 -2.77
C VAL A 30 32.46 8.67 -3.64
N LEU A 31 32.56 8.02 -4.79
CA LEU A 31 31.42 7.75 -5.67
C LEU A 31 30.53 6.70 -5.01
N GLY A 32 29.38 7.15 -4.49
CA GLY A 32 28.39 6.31 -3.82
C GLY A 32 28.59 6.25 -2.31
N ASP A 33 27.65 6.83 -1.57
CA ASP A 33 27.46 6.50 -0.16
C ASP A 33 26.88 5.07 -0.09
N PRO A 34 27.49 4.11 0.64
CA PRO A 34 26.93 2.77 0.81
C PRO A 34 25.48 2.77 1.31
N ALA A 35 25.05 3.79 2.07
CA ALA A 35 23.65 3.96 2.50
C ALA A 35 22.69 4.43 1.39
N THR A 36 23.20 4.65 0.17
CA THR A 36 22.43 4.89 -1.06
C THR A 36 22.49 3.72 -2.05
N ILE A 37 23.32 2.70 -1.79
CA ILE A 37 23.34 1.47 -2.60
C ILE A 37 22.12 0.63 -2.18
N VAL A 38 21.17 0.48 -3.11
CA VAL A 38 20.09 -0.51 -2.97
C VAL A 38 20.71 -1.88 -3.21
N THR A 39 20.95 -2.64 -2.13
CA THR A 39 21.36 -4.03 -2.26
C THR A 39 20.20 -4.88 -2.76
N GLU A 40 20.49 -5.89 -3.58
CA GLU A 40 19.52 -6.81 -4.21
C GLU A 40 18.69 -7.65 -3.22
N THR A 41 18.86 -7.43 -1.92
CA THR A 41 18.19 -8.11 -0.80
C THR A 41 16.98 -7.34 -0.23
N ASP A 42 16.82 -6.04 -0.48
CA ASP A 42 15.66 -5.29 0.04
C ASP A 42 14.54 -5.19 -1.01
N SER A 43 13.67 -6.21 -1.02
CA SER A 43 12.54 -6.37 -1.94
C SER A 43 11.56 -5.19 -1.98
N GLN A 44 11.64 -4.25 -1.04
CA GLN A 44 10.89 -3.00 -1.09
C GLN A 44 11.29 -2.09 -2.27
N TYR A 45 12.55 -2.14 -2.70
CA TYR A 45 13.08 -1.30 -3.80
C TYR A 45 13.20 -2.07 -5.12
N LEU A 46 12.87 -3.36 -5.11
CA LEU A 46 12.97 -4.29 -6.24
C LEU A 46 11.59 -4.80 -6.66
N GLN A 47 10.57 -3.95 -6.53
CA GLN A 47 9.24 -4.26 -7.04
C GLN A 47 9.29 -4.21 -8.57
N ASP A 48 9.22 -5.37 -9.21
CA ASP A 48 9.08 -5.45 -10.66
C ASP A 48 7.72 -4.85 -11.07
N PHE A 49 7.77 -3.88 -11.98
CA PHE A 49 6.58 -3.21 -12.50
C PHE A 49 6.02 -3.89 -13.75
N VAL A 50 6.67 -4.95 -14.24
CA VAL A 50 6.15 -5.81 -15.30
C VAL A 50 5.08 -6.73 -14.71
N ALA A 51 3.85 -6.64 -15.22
CA ALA A 51 2.82 -7.61 -14.89
C ALA A 51 3.16 -8.97 -15.53
N ASP A 52 3.13 -10.06 -14.74
CA ASP A 52 3.37 -11.44 -15.22
C ASP A 52 2.51 -11.80 -16.43
N ILE A 53 3.05 -11.63 -17.64
CA ILE A 53 2.45 -12.16 -18.87
C ILE A 53 2.72 -13.67 -18.87
N LYS A 54 1.79 -14.42 -18.28
CA LYS A 54 1.80 -15.89 -18.41
C LYS A 54 1.62 -16.26 -19.89
N PRO A 55 2.59 -16.94 -20.53
CA PRO A 55 2.42 -17.37 -21.90
C PRO A 55 1.25 -18.37 -21.97
N ILE A 56 0.31 -18.11 -22.88
CA ILE A 56 -0.80 -19.01 -23.16
C ILE A 56 -0.20 -20.24 -23.84
N GLN A 57 -0.16 -21.38 -23.15
CA GLN A 57 0.21 -22.65 -23.77
C GLN A 57 -0.85 -23.01 -24.83
N PRO A 58 -0.47 -23.19 -26.11
CA PRO A 58 -1.42 -23.61 -27.13
C PRO A 58 -1.86 -25.05 -26.86
N VAL A 59 -3.18 -25.26 -26.81
CA VAL A 59 -3.77 -26.58 -26.66
C VAL A 59 -3.65 -27.30 -28.00
N VAL A 60 -2.85 -28.37 -28.06
CA VAL A 60 -2.78 -29.24 -29.25
C VAL A 60 -3.88 -30.31 -29.11
N PRO A 61 -4.83 -30.41 -30.05
CA PRO A 61 -5.83 -31.48 -30.04
C PRO A 61 -5.26 -32.73 -30.73
N THR A 62 -5.56 -33.91 -30.20
CA THR A 62 -5.43 -35.17 -30.95
C THR A 62 -6.57 -36.10 -30.54
N GLN A 63 -7.15 -36.77 -31.53
CA GLN A 63 -8.40 -37.50 -31.43
C GLN A 63 -8.15 -39.02 -31.41
N THR A 64 -9.14 -39.75 -30.88
CA THR A 64 -9.61 -41.10 -31.31
C THR A 64 -8.66 -42.30 -31.43
N ASP A 65 -9.03 -43.34 -30.66
CA ASP A 65 -9.40 -44.71 -31.12
C ASP A 65 -8.54 -45.97 -30.83
N THR A 66 -9.31 -47.04 -30.55
CA THR A 66 -9.04 -48.49 -30.61
C THR A 66 -8.16 -49.21 -29.56
N THR A 67 -8.87 -49.98 -28.71
CA THR A 67 -8.54 -51.29 -28.06
C THR A 67 -8.18 -52.40 -29.10
N PRO A 68 -7.81 -53.69 -28.77
CA PRO A 68 -8.12 -54.52 -27.57
C PRO A 68 -7.03 -55.55 -27.09
N VAL A 69 -7.44 -56.53 -26.23
CA VAL A 69 -6.78 -57.86 -25.92
C VAL A 69 -5.56 -57.81 -24.95
N GLN A 70 -5.25 -58.74 -24.01
CA GLN A 70 -5.91 -59.79 -23.15
C GLN A 70 -4.89 -60.18 -22.03
N THR A 71 -5.02 -61.19 -21.12
CA THR A 71 -6.05 -61.52 -20.09
C THR A 71 -5.60 -62.79 -19.31
N GLN A 72 -5.48 -62.74 -17.97
CA GLN A 72 -5.49 -63.89 -17.02
C GLN A 72 -5.72 -63.34 -15.58
N ALA A 73 -6.83 -63.63 -14.87
CA ALA A 73 -7.25 -64.89 -14.22
C ALA A 73 -6.53 -65.13 -12.85
N THR A 74 -7.16 -65.44 -11.71
CA THR A 74 -8.58 -65.59 -11.29
C THR A 74 -8.65 -65.62 -9.74
N GLN A 75 -9.67 -65.03 -9.09
CA GLN A 75 -10.40 -65.64 -7.96
C GLN A 75 -11.60 -64.79 -7.46
N GLU A 76 -12.76 -65.44 -7.42
CA GLU A 76 -14.05 -65.05 -6.81
C GLU A 76 -14.05 -65.41 -5.31
N LEU A 77 -14.97 -65.06 -4.39
CA LEU A 77 -16.33 -64.45 -4.30
C LEU A 77 -16.44 -63.95 -2.79
N PRO A 78 -17.52 -63.35 -2.23
CA PRO A 78 -18.77 -62.92 -2.83
C PRO A 78 -19.25 -61.49 -2.50
N GLN A 79 -20.39 -61.14 -3.11
CA GLN A 79 -21.06 -59.85 -3.05
C GLN A 79 -21.60 -59.49 -1.66
N GLN A 80 -21.57 -58.20 -1.31
CA GLN A 80 -22.55 -57.61 -0.39
C GLN A 80 -23.12 -56.33 -1.02
N THR A 81 -24.44 -56.34 -1.23
CA THR A 81 -25.21 -55.26 -1.85
C THR A 81 -25.35 -54.06 -0.92
N ALA A 82 -24.58 -53.00 -1.17
CA ALA A 82 -24.80 -51.69 -0.57
C ALA A 82 -25.67 -50.82 -1.49
N GLN A 83 -26.76 -50.29 -0.94
CA GLN A 83 -27.75 -49.49 -1.68
C GLN A 83 -27.14 -48.19 -2.25
N PRO A 84 -27.67 -47.67 -3.37
CA PRO A 84 -27.26 -46.37 -3.89
C PRO A 84 -27.56 -45.28 -2.86
N LYS A 85 -26.51 -44.69 -2.31
CA LYS A 85 -26.60 -43.54 -1.41
C LYS A 85 -27.13 -42.36 -2.20
N LYS A 86 -28.44 -42.13 -2.08
CA LYS A 86 -29.18 -40.99 -2.63
C LYS A 86 -28.37 -39.71 -2.44
N GLU A 87 -27.88 -39.12 -3.53
CA GLU A 87 -27.25 -37.81 -3.47
C GLU A 87 -28.27 -36.82 -2.94
N GLU A 88 -27.98 -36.22 -1.78
CA GLU A 88 -28.69 -35.03 -1.37
C GLU A 88 -28.48 -33.96 -2.44
N PRO A 89 -29.53 -33.26 -2.90
CA PRO A 89 -29.35 -32.18 -3.85
C PRO A 89 -28.41 -31.16 -3.23
N LYS A 90 -27.24 -31.02 -3.84
CA LYS A 90 -26.22 -30.04 -3.49
C LYS A 90 -26.86 -28.66 -3.54
N GLN A 91 -27.29 -28.15 -2.38
CA GLN A 91 -28.01 -26.88 -2.29
C GLN A 91 -27.18 -25.80 -2.99
N GLU A 92 -27.74 -25.22 -4.04
CA GLU A 92 -27.17 -24.04 -4.64
C GLU A 92 -27.01 -22.98 -3.55
N PRO A 93 -25.83 -22.33 -3.42
CA PRO A 93 -25.61 -21.30 -2.41
C PRO A 93 -26.59 -20.14 -2.62
N LYS A 94 -27.71 -20.18 -1.89
CA LYS A 94 -28.79 -19.20 -2.01
C LYS A 94 -28.22 -17.81 -1.77
N ALA A 95 -28.47 -16.91 -2.73
CA ALA A 95 -28.13 -15.50 -2.67
C ALA A 95 -28.39 -14.92 -1.28
N ALA A 96 -27.33 -14.43 -0.64
CA ALA A 96 -27.43 -13.89 0.72
C ALA A 96 -28.33 -12.64 0.74
N PRO A 97 -29.16 -12.43 1.77
CA PRO A 97 -30.00 -11.23 1.86
C PRO A 97 -29.13 -9.97 1.87
N ALA A 98 -29.61 -8.90 1.22
CA ALA A 98 -28.87 -7.64 1.19
C ALA A 98 -28.69 -7.07 2.61
N PRO A 99 -27.48 -6.62 2.99
CA PRO A 99 -27.19 -6.16 4.34
C PRO A 99 -27.98 -4.88 4.68
N LYS A 100 -28.43 -4.79 5.93
CA LYS A 100 -29.21 -3.67 6.49
C LYS A 100 -28.44 -3.03 7.64
N GLY A 101 -28.41 -1.70 7.69
CA GLY A 101 -27.80 -0.95 8.78
C GLY A 101 -27.33 0.43 8.35
N ASN A 102 -26.90 1.25 9.32
CA ASN A 102 -26.37 2.59 9.08
C ASN A 102 -24.88 2.53 8.74
N GLY A 103 -24.46 3.23 7.69
CA GLY A 103 -23.07 3.31 7.25
C GLY A 103 -22.95 3.55 5.75
N LEU A 104 -21.78 3.26 5.17
CA LEU A 104 -21.58 3.27 3.73
C LEU A 104 -22.25 2.04 3.11
N LYS A 105 -23.35 2.26 2.37
CA LYS A 105 -23.97 1.24 1.51
C LYS A 105 -23.57 1.48 0.06
N VAL A 106 -23.07 0.44 -0.61
CA VAL A 106 -22.69 0.46 -2.04
C VAL A 106 -23.47 -0.62 -2.78
N GLU A 107 -24.35 -0.22 -3.69
CA GLU A 107 -25.16 -1.12 -4.49
C GLU A 107 -24.57 -1.28 -5.89
N PHE A 108 -23.80 -2.36 -6.10
CA PHE A 108 -23.43 -2.81 -7.44
C PHE A 108 -24.56 -3.68 -8.02
N LYS A 109 -24.55 -3.90 -9.34
CA LYS A 109 -25.56 -4.73 -10.02
C LYS A 109 -25.64 -6.16 -9.47
N GLU A 110 -24.48 -6.75 -9.15
CA GLU A 110 -24.35 -8.14 -8.73
C GLU A 110 -24.32 -8.32 -7.20
N ILE A 111 -24.04 -7.25 -6.44
CA ILE A 111 -23.75 -7.32 -5.01
C ILE A 111 -24.02 -5.99 -4.29
N THR A 112 -24.64 -6.06 -3.11
CA THR A 112 -24.72 -4.95 -2.15
C THR A 112 -23.65 -5.13 -1.08
N VAL A 113 -22.92 -4.06 -0.78
CA VAL A 113 -21.89 -4.00 0.27
C VAL A 113 -22.28 -2.96 1.30
N LEU A 114 -22.11 -3.27 2.59
CA LEU A 114 -22.31 -2.35 3.71
C LEU A 114 -21.05 -2.34 4.58
N ILE A 115 -20.51 -1.17 4.83
CA ILE A 115 -19.53 -0.93 5.90
C ILE A 115 -20.25 -0.10 6.96
N PRO A 116 -20.59 -0.67 8.12
CA PRO A 116 -21.43 -0.01 9.11
C PRO A 116 -20.65 1.08 9.85
N ASN A 117 -21.35 1.99 10.51
CA ASN A 117 -20.79 2.98 11.45
C ASN A 117 -19.71 3.91 10.85
N ILE A 118 -19.71 4.12 9.53
CA ILE A 118 -18.92 5.17 8.87
C ILE A 118 -19.80 6.14 8.10
N GLY A 119 -19.48 7.43 8.21
CA GLY A 119 -19.99 8.47 7.32
C GLY A 119 -19.01 8.69 6.18
N THR A 120 -19.54 8.92 4.98
CA THR A 120 -18.71 9.16 3.78
C THR A 120 -19.31 10.21 2.87
N ARG A 121 -18.47 10.90 2.10
CA ARG A 121 -18.89 11.73 0.95
C ARG A 121 -18.32 11.19 -0.35
N THR A 122 -18.98 11.47 -1.47
CA THR A 122 -18.47 11.19 -2.82
C THR A 122 -17.88 12.46 -3.43
N TYR A 123 -16.79 12.31 -4.19
CA TYR A 123 -16.20 13.44 -4.94
C TYR A 123 -16.97 13.79 -6.22
N LYS A 124 -17.67 12.81 -6.78
CA LYS A 124 -18.50 12.90 -7.99
C LYS A 124 -19.68 11.93 -7.86
N GLN A 125 -20.77 12.21 -8.57
CA GLN A 125 -21.89 11.26 -8.71
C GLN A 125 -21.39 9.98 -9.40
N GLN A 126 -21.74 8.81 -8.85
CA GLN A 126 -21.24 7.50 -9.28
C GLN A 126 -22.41 6.57 -9.56
N ASP A 127 -22.47 6.02 -10.78
CA ASP A 127 -23.41 4.95 -11.13
C ASP A 127 -22.80 3.59 -10.75
N THR A 128 -22.96 3.21 -9.49
CA THR A 128 -22.42 1.95 -8.96
C THR A 128 -23.06 0.71 -9.59
N LYS A 129 -24.24 0.83 -10.21
CA LYS A 129 -24.92 -0.27 -10.90
C LYS A 129 -24.26 -0.59 -12.24
N LYS A 130 -23.62 0.38 -12.90
CA LYS A 130 -22.81 0.14 -14.11
C LYS A 130 -21.31 -0.01 -13.82
N ALA A 131 -20.80 0.60 -12.75
CA ALA A 131 -19.38 0.59 -12.44
C ALA A 131 -18.89 -0.75 -11.88
N ASN A 132 -17.58 -0.99 -12.04
CA ASN A 132 -16.85 -2.05 -11.34
C ASN A 132 -16.15 -1.56 -10.07
N GLY A 133 -16.32 -0.28 -9.71
CA GLY A 133 -15.85 0.21 -8.42
C GLY A 133 -16.41 1.56 -8.04
N ALA A 134 -16.20 1.92 -6.78
CA ALA A 134 -16.68 3.15 -6.18
C ALA A 134 -15.61 3.75 -5.26
N THR A 135 -15.52 5.08 -5.21
CA THR A 135 -14.55 5.83 -4.41
C THR A 135 -15.25 6.86 -3.53
N TYR A 136 -14.92 6.82 -2.25
CA TYR A 136 -15.51 7.66 -1.21
C TYR A 136 -14.40 8.30 -0.36
N GLU A 137 -14.71 9.42 0.28
CA GLU A 137 -13.90 9.97 1.37
C GLU A 137 -14.64 9.74 2.69
N ILE A 138 -13.95 9.24 3.73
CA ILE A 138 -14.54 9.10 5.06
C ILE A 138 -14.70 10.47 5.73
N THR A 139 -15.90 10.75 6.26
CA THR A 139 -16.21 11.98 6.99
C THR A 139 -16.37 11.75 8.49
N SER A 140 -16.77 10.54 8.91
CA SER A 140 -16.91 10.15 10.32
C SER A 140 -16.82 8.63 10.51
N GLY A 141 -16.62 8.20 11.75
CA GLY A 141 -16.48 6.78 12.12
C GLY A 141 -15.05 6.26 12.05
N THR A 142 -14.88 4.95 12.25
CA THR A 142 -13.57 4.27 12.18
C THR A 142 -13.63 3.05 11.25
N LEU A 143 -12.52 2.79 10.56
CA LEU A 143 -12.31 1.55 9.78
C LEU A 143 -11.59 0.48 10.61
N VAL A 144 -10.82 0.87 11.63
CA VAL A 144 -10.01 -0.06 12.44
C VAL A 144 -10.95 -0.92 13.30
N GLY A 145 -10.86 -2.25 13.17
CA GLY A 145 -11.72 -3.20 13.89
C GLY A 145 -13.17 -3.28 13.37
N ASN A 146 -13.49 -2.55 12.31
CA ASN A 146 -14.82 -2.56 11.70
C ASN A 146 -14.98 -3.79 10.76
N LYS A 147 -16.14 -3.96 10.12
CA LYS A 147 -16.47 -5.13 9.29
C LYS A 147 -17.05 -4.71 7.94
N ILE A 148 -16.93 -5.58 6.96
CA ILE A 148 -17.61 -5.48 5.66
C ILE A 148 -18.68 -6.54 5.63
N GLN A 149 -19.92 -6.13 5.38
CA GLN A 149 -21.04 -7.02 5.15
C GLN A 149 -21.40 -7.02 3.67
N THR A 150 -21.69 -8.20 3.11
CA THR A 150 -22.07 -8.36 1.69
C THR A 150 -23.39 -9.11 1.55
N GLY A 151 -24.09 -8.90 0.43
CA GLY A 151 -25.31 -9.62 0.09
C GLY A 151 -25.75 -9.40 -1.36
N GLY A 152 -26.83 -10.05 -1.77
CA GLY A 152 -27.30 -10.11 -3.16
C GLY A 152 -26.58 -11.20 -3.96
N GLY A 153 -25.26 -11.09 -4.13
CA GLY A 153 -24.45 -12.06 -4.88
C GLY A 153 -23.74 -13.09 -4.01
N MET A 154 -23.24 -14.17 -4.62
CA MET A 154 -22.30 -15.09 -3.95
C MET A 154 -20.92 -14.44 -3.93
N VAL A 155 -20.34 -14.25 -2.73
CA VAL A 155 -18.97 -13.75 -2.57
C VAL A 155 -18.02 -14.91 -2.34
N THR A 156 -16.98 -15.02 -3.15
CA THR A 156 -15.93 -16.04 -3.01
C THR A 156 -14.73 -15.54 -2.25
N LYS A 157 -14.38 -14.25 -2.39
CA LYS A 157 -13.20 -13.65 -1.76
C LYS A 157 -13.37 -12.15 -1.53
N VAL A 158 -12.98 -11.69 -0.35
CA VAL A 158 -12.74 -10.26 -0.09
C VAL A 158 -11.26 -10.07 0.21
N SER A 159 -10.61 -9.22 -0.56
CA SER A 159 -9.21 -8.82 -0.36
C SER A 159 -9.13 -7.35 0.01
N GLN A 160 -8.19 -7.00 0.89
CA GLN A 160 -7.89 -5.64 1.29
C GLN A 160 -6.46 -5.28 0.90
N ARG A 161 -6.25 -4.04 0.50
CA ARG A 161 -4.94 -3.37 0.57
C ARG A 161 -5.12 -1.96 1.10
N TYR A 162 -4.04 -1.33 1.52
CA TYR A 162 -4.09 0.06 1.93
C TYR A 162 -2.87 0.85 1.47
N GLN A 163 -2.98 2.17 1.50
CA GLN A 163 -1.87 3.09 1.24
C GLN A 163 -1.53 3.84 2.52
N THR A 164 -0.24 3.89 2.86
CA THR A 164 0.29 4.72 3.94
C THR A 164 1.14 5.84 3.37
N VAL A 165 1.27 6.91 4.14
CA VAL A 165 2.20 8.01 3.86
C VAL A 165 2.92 8.38 5.15
N ILE A 166 4.21 8.69 5.06
CA ILE A 166 4.97 9.23 6.18
C ILE A 166 4.67 10.72 6.30
N ALA A 167 4.52 11.23 7.52
CA ALA A 167 4.34 12.64 7.78
C ALA A 167 5.25 13.13 8.91
N VAL A 168 5.71 14.38 8.83
CA VAL A 168 6.37 15.06 9.96
C VAL A 168 5.29 15.73 10.79
N LYS A 169 5.20 15.44 12.10
CA LYS A 169 4.26 16.09 13.02
C LYS A 169 5.00 16.86 14.11
N ASN A 170 4.80 18.18 14.18
CA ASN A 170 5.39 19.06 15.19
C ASN A 170 4.45 20.23 15.52
N GLU A 171 4.94 21.23 16.24
CA GLU A 171 4.19 22.44 16.64
C GLU A 171 3.69 23.28 15.44
N MET A 172 4.32 23.16 14.26
CA MET A 172 3.86 23.80 13.02
C MET A 172 2.75 23.01 12.30
N GLY A 173 2.26 21.92 12.89
CA GLY A 173 1.22 21.05 12.34
C GLY A 173 1.80 19.78 11.70
N THR A 174 1.21 19.37 10.57
CA THR A 174 1.52 18.09 9.91
C THR A 174 1.94 18.28 8.44
N LEU A 175 3.17 17.87 8.11
CA LEU A 175 3.70 17.89 6.73
C LEU A 175 3.74 16.47 6.16
N MET A 176 2.80 16.15 5.27
CA MET A 176 2.80 14.89 4.51
C MET A 176 4.03 14.82 3.62
N LEU A 177 4.74 13.69 3.66
CA LEU A 177 5.86 13.38 2.78
C LEU A 177 5.34 12.51 1.63
N GLU A 178 4.67 13.16 0.69
CA GLU A 178 3.94 12.52 -0.43
C GLU A 178 4.79 11.52 -1.23
N SER A 179 6.09 11.79 -1.40
CA SER A 179 7.04 10.90 -2.07
C SER A 179 7.50 9.69 -1.23
N LEU A 180 7.11 9.62 0.04
CA LEU A 180 7.35 8.51 0.96
C LEU A 180 5.99 7.87 1.32
N ASN A 181 5.35 7.29 0.31
CA ASN A 181 4.16 6.48 0.45
C ASN A 181 4.47 5.00 0.21
N ARG A 182 3.63 4.10 0.72
CA ARG A 182 3.65 2.68 0.42
C ARG A 182 2.23 2.19 0.16
N THR A 183 2.06 1.37 -0.87
CA THR A 183 0.83 0.56 -1.05
C THR A 183 1.14 -0.86 -0.62
N THR A 184 0.27 -1.49 0.15
CA THR A 184 0.43 -2.92 0.50
C THR A 184 -0.05 -3.81 -0.64
N ASP A 185 0.40 -5.07 -0.60
CA ASP A 185 -0.19 -6.14 -1.40
C ASP A 185 -1.65 -6.42 -0.98
N TRP A 186 -2.35 -7.16 -1.82
CA TRP A 186 -3.72 -7.63 -1.55
C TRP A 186 -3.71 -8.79 -0.55
N GLN A 187 -4.22 -8.56 0.65
CA GLN A 187 -4.39 -9.57 1.69
C GLN A 187 -5.85 -10.02 1.77
N THR A 188 -6.09 -11.33 1.84
CA THR A 188 -7.46 -11.87 1.97
C THR A 188 -8.00 -11.59 3.38
N LEU A 189 -9.18 -10.97 3.49
CA LEU A 189 -9.83 -10.76 4.78
C LEU A 189 -10.49 -12.05 5.28
N LYS A 190 -10.30 -12.34 6.56
CA LYS A 190 -10.99 -13.46 7.23
C LYS A 190 -12.43 -13.05 7.54
N GLY A 191 -13.37 -13.93 7.22
CA GLY A 191 -14.80 -13.69 7.39
C GLY A 191 -15.62 -14.96 7.22
N SER A 192 -16.87 -14.91 7.67
CA SER A 192 -17.88 -15.96 7.52
C SER A 192 -19.25 -15.31 7.41
N ASN A 193 -20.24 -16.04 6.88
CA ASN A 193 -21.63 -15.56 6.73
C ASN A 193 -21.72 -14.16 6.09
N ASN A 194 -20.96 -13.95 5.00
CA ASN A 194 -20.87 -12.69 4.27
C ASN A 194 -20.41 -11.48 5.11
N THR A 195 -19.72 -11.72 6.23
CA THR A 195 -19.15 -10.68 7.10
C THR A 195 -17.64 -10.88 7.23
N TYR A 196 -16.86 -9.87 6.83
CA TYR A 196 -15.40 -9.90 6.78
C TYR A 196 -14.81 -8.85 7.73
N ASN A 197 -13.82 -9.23 8.54
CA ASN A 197 -13.23 -8.31 9.51
C ASN A 197 -12.14 -7.44 8.86
N ILE A 198 -12.19 -6.13 9.07
CA ILE A 198 -11.17 -5.18 8.62
C ILE A 198 -10.00 -5.22 9.62
N THR A 199 -8.81 -5.60 9.15
CA THR A 199 -7.62 -5.85 9.97
C THR A 199 -6.38 -5.14 9.42
N GLY A 200 -5.31 -5.00 10.22
CA GLY A 200 -4.03 -4.45 9.77
C GLY A 200 -4.01 -2.94 9.50
N LEU A 201 -5.06 -2.22 9.92
CA LEU A 201 -5.17 -0.76 9.78
C LEU A 201 -4.77 0.02 11.04
N ASP A 202 -4.39 -0.67 12.12
CA ASP A 202 -3.90 -0.02 13.35
C ASP A 202 -2.53 0.64 13.11
N SER A 203 -2.33 1.82 13.70
CA SER A 203 -1.09 2.61 13.62
C SER A 203 0.22 1.83 13.87
N ARG A 204 0.19 0.78 14.71
CA ARG A 204 1.35 -0.07 15.05
C ARG A 204 1.59 -1.18 14.02
N GLN A 205 0.60 -1.50 13.19
CA GLN A 205 0.61 -2.56 12.19
C GLN A 205 0.70 -2.01 10.75
N LEU A 206 0.60 -0.69 10.57
CA LEU A 206 0.74 -0.04 9.27
C LEU A 206 2.12 -0.30 8.66
N GLN A 207 2.15 -0.99 7.52
CA GLN A 207 3.35 -1.09 6.71
C GLN A 207 3.75 0.28 6.15
N PHE A 208 5.05 0.57 6.14
CA PHE A 208 5.60 1.83 5.65
C PHE A 208 6.79 1.58 4.72
N ILE A 209 7.17 2.63 3.98
CA ILE A 209 8.38 2.65 3.16
C ILE A 209 9.57 2.95 4.08
N LYS A 210 10.55 2.03 4.16
CA LYS A 210 11.87 2.36 4.72
C LYS A 210 12.43 3.57 3.97
N ALA A 211 13.06 4.50 4.67
CA ALA A 211 13.64 5.69 4.06
C ALA A 211 14.89 6.11 4.83
N SER A 212 15.97 6.43 4.11
CA SER A 212 17.21 6.94 4.69
C SER A 212 17.06 8.41 5.15
N PRO A 213 17.95 8.93 6.02
CA PRO A 213 17.91 10.32 6.47
C PRO A 213 17.95 11.33 5.30
N ALA A 214 18.67 11.00 4.23
CA ALA A 214 18.73 11.80 3.01
C ALA A 214 17.39 11.79 2.25
N ALA A 215 16.77 10.61 2.10
CA ALA A 215 15.45 10.49 1.47
C ALA A 215 14.36 11.26 2.24
N ILE A 216 14.41 11.24 3.58
CA ILE A 216 13.49 11.97 4.46
C ILE A 216 13.66 13.49 4.30
N LYS A 217 14.90 14.01 4.34
CA LYS A 217 15.18 15.44 4.10
C LYS A 217 14.75 15.89 2.70
N ASN A 218 15.03 15.09 1.68
CA ASN A 218 14.60 15.35 0.30
C ASN A 218 13.07 15.39 0.17
N ALA A 219 12.35 14.46 0.83
CA ALA A 219 10.90 14.44 0.85
C ALA A 219 10.28 15.65 1.57
N VAL A 220 10.90 16.11 2.67
CA VAL A 220 10.52 17.36 3.36
C VAL A 220 10.65 18.55 2.43
N THR A 221 11.80 18.71 1.77
CA THR A 221 12.03 19.78 0.80
C THR A 221 11.04 19.74 -0.37
N ARG A 222 10.76 18.56 -0.95
CA ARG A 222 9.74 18.42 -2.01
C ARG A 222 8.36 18.84 -1.51
N SER A 223 7.95 18.38 -0.33
CA SER A 223 6.62 18.65 0.22
C SER A 223 6.43 20.11 0.62
N ALA A 224 7.46 20.76 1.17
CA ALA A 224 7.47 22.19 1.45
C ALA A 224 7.36 23.03 0.17
N ARG A 225 8.08 22.66 -0.90
CA ARG A 225 7.98 23.32 -2.23
C ARG A 225 6.61 23.11 -2.88
N ASN A 226 6.06 21.90 -2.82
CA ASN A 226 4.73 21.60 -3.35
C ASN A 226 3.64 22.42 -2.63
N LYS A 227 3.78 22.62 -1.31
CA LYS A 227 2.93 23.52 -0.51
C LYS A 227 3.32 25.01 -0.61
N ARG A 228 4.23 25.39 -1.53
CA ARG A 228 4.71 26.77 -1.78
C ARG A 228 5.16 27.52 -0.51
N MET A 229 5.77 26.80 0.44
CA MET A 229 6.22 27.36 1.72
C MET A 229 7.43 28.29 1.53
N SER A 230 7.60 29.26 2.44
CA SER A 230 8.80 30.10 2.48
C SER A 230 10.05 29.27 2.80
N ARG A 231 11.23 29.76 2.39
CA ARG A 231 12.52 29.12 2.70
C ARG A 231 12.78 29.02 4.21
N ALA A 232 12.37 30.02 4.98
CA ALA A 232 12.47 29.98 6.44
C ALA A 232 11.61 28.84 7.04
N THR A 233 10.40 28.63 6.52
CA THR A 233 9.53 27.53 6.93
C THR A 233 10.08 26.16 6.49
N GLU A 234 10.60 26.05 5.26
CA GLU A 234 11.31 24.83 4.78
C GLU A 234 12.45 24.45 5.73
N GLN A 235 13.29 25.41 6.14
CA GLN A 235 14.40 25.16 7.06
C GLN A 235 13.95 24.75 8.48
N LYS A 236 12.81 25.28 8.99
CA LYS A 236 12.23 24.81 10.26
C LYS A 236 11.82 23.34 10.18
N TRP A 237 11.21 22.90 9.07
CA TRP A 237 10.87 21.49 8.86
C TRP A 237 12.12 20.59 8.73
N LEU A 238 13.13 21.04 7.99
CA LEU A 238 14.41 20.31 7.86
C LEU A 238 15.13 20.17 9.21
N LYS A 239 15.12 21.22 10.05
CA LYS A 239 15.68 21.18 11.41
C LYS A 239 14.94 20.17 12.28
N ALA A 240 13.61 20.08 12.18
CA ALA A 240 12.80 19.12 12.95
C ALA A 240 13.13 17.66 12.62
N VAL A 241 13.45 17.33 11.36
CA VAL A 241 13.86 15.97 10.95
C VAL A 241 15.38 15.75 11.00
N SER A 242 16.18 16.71 11.44
CA SER A 242 17.65 16.67 11.34
C SER A 242 18.31 15.48 12.05
N ARG A 243 17.69 14.98 13.14
CA ARG A 243 18.15 13.85 13.96
C ARG A 243 17.49 12.51 13.63
N VAL A 244 16.52 12.49 12.71
CA VAL A 244 15.80 11.28 12.30
C VAL A 244 16.74 10.34 11.55
N ARG A 245 16.77 9.07 11.95
CA ARG A 245 17.54 8.01 11.29
C ARG A 245 16.64 7.14 10.40
N ASN A 246 15.43 6.85 10.86
CA ASN A 246 14.48 5.94 10.24
C ASN A 246 13.11 6.59 10.00
N ALA A 247 12.36 6.01 9.06
CA ALA A 247 10.98 6.37 8.69
C ALA A 247 9.96 6.37 9.85
N ASN A 248 10.25 5.69 10.97
CA ASN A 248 9.41 5.55 12.15
C ASN A 248 9.94 6.27 13.40
N ASP A 249 11.07 6.99 13.32
CA ASP A 249 11.56 7.78 14.45
C ASP A 249 10.74 9.07 14.61
N LYS A 250 10.52 9.54 15.85
CA LYS A 250 9.96 10.87 16.10
C LYS A 250 10.85 11.96 15.47
N PRO A 251 10.30 13.02 14.85
CA PRO A 251 8.87 13.41 14.80
C PRO A 251 8.09 12.86 13.59
N LEU A 252 8.55 11.79 12.94
CA LEU A 252 7.77 11.13 11.90
C LEU A 252 6.62 10.31 12.47
N VAL A 253 5.52 10.26 11.74
CA VAL A 253 4.36 9.39 11.99
C VAL A 253 3.93 8.74 10.69
N ILE A 254 3.48 7.49 10.77
CA ILE A 254 2.93 6.74 9.64
C ILE A 254 1.42 6.94 9.65
N MET A 255 0.87 7.46 8.56
CA MET A 255 -0.56 7.76 8.44
C MET A 255 -1.21 6.91 7.35
N LEU A 256 -2.37 6.36 7.66
CA LEU A 256 -3.22 5.63 6.71
C LEU A 256 -3.90 6.63 5.79
N ARG A 257 -3.60 6.58 4.49
CA ARG A 257 -4.10 7.51 3.47
C ARG A 257 -5.37 7.02 2.78
N SER A 258 -5.40 5.74 2.43
CA SER A 258 -6.56 5.14 1.76
C SER A 258 -6.62 3.64 2.05
N VAL A 259 -7.82 3.08 1.99
CA VAL A 259 -8.07 1.64 2.09
C VAL A 259 -8.85 1.22 0.86
N MET A 260 -8.51 0.07 0.29
CA MET A 260 -9.14 -0.48 -0.90
C MET A 260 -9.55 -1.92 -0.62
N TRP A 261 -10.78 -2.27 -0.95
CA TRP A 261 -11.28 -3.64 -0.91
C TRP A 261 -11.65 -4.09 -2.31
N LYS A 262 -11.23 -5.30 -2.66
CA LYS A 262 -11.58 -6.02 -3.88
C LYS A 262 -12.46 -7.20 -3.49
N ILE A 263 -13.66 -7.25 -4.03
CA ILE A 263 -14.71 -8.23 -3.72
C ILE A 263 -14.95 -9.03 -4.98
N GLU A 264 -14.63 -10.32 -4.91
CA GLU A 264 -14.73 -11.29 -6.00
C GLU A 264 -15.85 -12.28 -5.68
N GLY A 265 -16.58 -12.71 -6.70
CA GLY A 265 -17.74 -13.57 -6.52
C GLY A 265 -18.31 -14.10 -7.83
N LYS A 266 -19.49 -14.71 -7.74
CA LYS A 266 -20.27 -15.18 -8.89
C LYS A 266 -21.69 -14.60 -8.84
N ASP A 267 -22.19 -14.17 -9.99
CA ASP A 267 -23.59 -13.76 -10.13
C ASP A 267 -24.54 -14.97 -10.12
N ALA A 268 -25.85 -14.72 -10.21
CA ALA A 268 -26.87 -15.78 -10.25
C ALA A 268 -26.75 -16.73 -11.45
N ASN A 269 -26.01 -16.35 -12.50
CA ASN A 269 -25.74 -17.19 -13.68
C ASN A 269 -24.37 -17.89 -13.58
N GLY A 270 -23.70 -17.82 -12.42
CA GLY A 270 -22.37 -18.38 -12.21
C GLY A 270 -21.23 -17.57 -12.83
N LYS A 271 -21.49 -16.44 -13.48
CA LYS A 271 -20.47 -15.60 -14.12
C LYS A 271 -19.62 -14.90 -13.05
N PRO A 272 -18.29 -14.93 -13.15
CA PRO A 272 -17.43 -14.24 -12.19
C PRO A 272 -17.60 -12.72 -12.28
N TYR A 273 -17.64 -12.06 -11.12
CA TYR A 273 -17.56 -10.61 -11.01
C TYR A 273 -16.42 -10.19 -10.06
N GLN A 274 -15.93 -8.97 -10.27
CA GLN A 274 -14.99 -8.31 -9.38
C GLN A 274 -15.45 -6.85 -9.19
N LYS A 275 -15.67 -6.44 -7.94
CA LYS A 275 -15.98 -5.05 -7.58
C LYS A 275 -14.94 -4.49 -6.63
N GLN A 276 -14.70 -3.18 -6.70
CA GLN A 276 -13.70 -2.51 -5.87
C GLN A 276 -14.29 -1.30 -5.13
N ILE A 277 -14.07 -1.21 -3.82
CA ILE A 277 -14.41 -0.03 -3.02
C ILE A 277 -13.10 0.61 -2.55
N ARG A 278 -12.95 1.91 -2.77
CA ARG A 278 -11.87 2.73 -2.19
C ARG A 278 -12.46 3.73 -1.20
N ILE A 279 -11.87 3.81 -0.02
CA ILE A 279 -12.11 4.89 0.94
C ILE A 279 -10.80 5.64 1.12
N ASP A 280 -10.80 6.92 0.74
CA ASP A 280 -9.75 7.88 1.06
C ASP A 280 -9.99 8.47 2.45
N ILE A 281 -8.90 8.63 3.21
CA ILE A 281 -8.91 9.17 4.56
C ILE A 281 -8.40 10.61 4.50
N PRO A 282 -9.20 11.62 4.88
CA PRO A 282 -8.77 13.00 4.86
C PRO A 282 -7.75 13.23 5.98
N LEU A 283 -6.50 13.46 5.57
CA LEU A 283 -5.38 13.75 6.48
C LEU A 283 -5.45 15.22 6.90
N LYS A 284 -5.92 15.47 8.13
CA LYS A 284 -5.97 16.79 8.78
C LYS A 284 -4.69 17.07 9.57
#